data_AF-A0A947AKA0-F1
#
_entry.id   AF-A0A947AKA0-F1
#
_cell.length_a   1.000
_cell.length_b   1.000
_cell.length_c   1.000
_cell.angle_alpha   90.00
_cell.angle_beta   90.00
_cell.angle_gamma   90.00
#
_symmetry.space_group_name_H-M   'P 1'
#
loop_
_entity.id
_entity.type
_entity.pdbx_description
1 polymer ?
#
loop_
_entity_poly.entity_id
_entity_poly.type
_entity_poly.pdbx_seq_one_letter_code
_entity_poly.pdbx_strand_id
1 'polypeptide(L)' 'MPGNNFGKLFKITTWGESHGKGIGVVIDGCPPNVPIDENIIQTMLNRRKPGSSNASTKRMEPD' A
#
# COMPACT_ATOMS: atom_id res chain seq x y z
N MET A 1 10.72 13.16 -8.05
CA MET A 1 11.95 12.66 -7.42
C MET A 1 12.38 11.36 -8.08
N PRO A 2 13.64 11.20 -8.52
CA PRO A 2 14.14 9.91 -8.99
C PRO A 2 14.26 8.93 -7.82
N GLY A 3 13.83 7.68 -8.01
CA GLY A 3 13.89 6.63 -6.98
C GLY A 3 12.56 5.98 -6.58
N ASN A 4 11.47 6.27 -7.28
CA ASN A 4 10.15 5.66 -7.04
C ASN A 4 9.96 4.27 -7.68
N ASN A 5 11.01 3.70 -8.26
CA ASN A 5 10.99 2.39 -8.92
C ASN A 5 11.89 1.41 -8.17
N PHE A 6 11.36 0.22 -7.86
CA PHE A 6 12.10 -0.87 -7.23
C PHE A 6 11.92 -2.17 -8.04
N GLY A 7 13.01 -2.91 -8.26
CA GLY A 7 12.99 -4.19 -8.98
C GLY A 7 13.27 -4.08 -10.49
N LYS A 8 13.46 -5.24 -11.14
CA LYS A 8 13.85 -5.36 -12.56
C LYS A 8 12.82 -6.14 -13.39
N LEU A 9 12.56 -7.41 -13.02
CA LEU A 9 11.55 -8.27 -13.66
C LEU A 9 10.18 -8.09 -13.00
N PHE A 10 10.12 -8.21 -11.67
CA PHE A 10 8.99 -7.75 -10.87
C PHE A 10 9.30 -6.31 -10.43
N LYS A 11 8.59 -5.34 -11.02
CA LYS A 11 8.87 -3.91 -10.83
C LYS A 11 7.73 -3.24 -10.09
N ILE A 12 8.08 -2.42 -9.12
CA ILE A 12 7.16 -1.68 -8.27
C ILE A 12 7.44 -0.20 -8.48
N THR A 13 6.43 0.54 -8.91
CA THR A 13 6.50 1.98 -9.16
C THR A 13 5.51 2.71 -8.27
N THR A 14 5.97 3.49 -7.30
CA THR A 14 5.09 4.26 -6.41
C THR A 14 4.88 5.67 -6.90
N TRP A 15 3.75 6.27 -6.52
CA TRP A 15 3.40 7.64 -6.83
C TRP A 15 2.41 8.21 -5.80
N GLY A 16 2.26 9.54 -5.83
CA GLY A 16 1.42 10.28 -4.90
C GLY A 16 2.18 10.83 -3.71
N GLU A 17 1.55 11.76 -3.02
CA GLU A 17 2.10 12.52 -1.90
C GLU A 17 1.13 12.48 -0.72
N SER A 18 1.63 12.62 0.51
CA SER A 18 0.82 12.52 1.73
C SER A 18 -0.31 13.55 1.83
N HIS A 19 -0.17 14.70 1.18
CA HIS A 19 -1.19 15.76 1.12
C HIS A 19 -1.88 15.83 -0.26
N GLY A 20 -1.60 14.86 -1.14
CA GLY A 20 -2.23 14.75 -2.44
C GLY A 20 -3.63 14.16 -2.34
N LYS A 21 -4.33 14.08 -3.48
CA LYS A 21 -5.66 13.44 -3.56
C LYS A 21 -5.64 11.93 -3.30
N GLY A 22 -4.46 11.32 -3.35
CA GLY A 22 -4.26 9.90 -3.11
C GLY A 22 -2.81 9.47 -3.32
N ILE A 23 -2.50 8.26 -2.86
CA ILE A 23 -1.23 7.58 -3.08
C ILE A 23 -1.50 6.26 -3.82
N GLY A 24 -0.51 5.76 -4.55
CA GLY A 24 -0.69 4.54 -5.32
C GLY A 24 0.61 3.88 -5.72
N VAL A 25 0.45 2.68 -6.30
CA VAL A 25 1.55 1.86 -6.80
C VAL A 25 1.13 1.14 -8.08
N VAL A 26 2.06 1.00 -9.01
CA VAL A 26 1.94 0.14 -10.20
C VAL A 26 2.91 -1.04 -10.01
N ILE A 27 2.43 -2.24 -10.29
CA ILE A 27 3.22 -3.48 -10.17
C ILE A 27 3.25 -4.16 -11.53
N ASP A 28 4.45 -4.27 -12.10
CA ASP A 28 4.71 -4.95 -13.37
C ASP A 28 5.41 -6.30 -13.15
N GLY A 29 5.19 -7.23 -14.08
CA GLY A 29 5.83 -8.55 -14.06
C GLY A 29 5.15 -9.56 -13.13
N CYS A 30 3.91 -9.29 -12.71
CA CYS A 30 3.10 -10.28 -12.02
C CYS A 30 2.71 -11.41 -13.00
N PRO A 31 2.96 -12.68 -12.66
CA PRO A 31 2.53 -13.80 -13.50
C PRO A 31 0.99 -13.84 -13.59
N PRO A 32 0.44 -14.33 -14.71
CA PRO A 32 -1.00 -14.48 -14.88
C PRO A 32 -1.55 -15.53 -13.90
N ASN A 33 -2.87 -15.50 -13.68
CA ASN A 33 -3.61 -16.43 -12.81
C ASN A 33 -3.26 -16.36 -11.32
N VAL A 34 -2.62 -15.28 -10.85
CA VAL A 34 -2.57 -14.97 -9.42
C VAL A 34 -3.89 -14.31 -9.04
N PRO A 35 -4.72 -14.92 -8.17
CA PRO A 35 -5.94 -14.29 -7.70
C PRO A 35 -5.58 -13.06 -6.87
N ILE A 36 -6.12 -11.90 -7.27
CA ILE A 36 -5.99 -10.65 -6.52
C ILE A 36 -7.34 -10.36 -5.88
N ASP A 37 -7.32 -10.15 -4.57
CA ASP A 37 -8.49 -9.78 -3.78
C ASP A 37 -8.17 -8.52 -2.98
N GLU A 38 -9.03 -7.50 -3.12
CA GLU A 38 -8.94 -6.24 -2.40
C GLU A 38 -8.98 -6.45 -0.87
N ASN A 39 -9.69 -7.48 -0.40
CA ASN A 39 -9.77 -7.79 1.03
C ASN A 39 -8.40 -8.17 1.61
N ILE A 40 -7.56 -8.87 0.82
CA ILE A 40 -6.21 -9.24 1.23
C ILE A 40 -5.34 -7.98 1.33
N ILE A 41 -5.48 -7.07 0.36
CA ILE A 41 -4.76 -5.79 0.36
C ILE A 41 -5.15 -4.97 1.60
N GLN A 42 -6.45 -4.81 1.86
CA GLN A 42 -6.94 -4.05 3.02
C GLN A 42 -6.51 -4.69 4.34
N THR A 43 -6.52 -6.03 4.44
CA THR A 43 -6.04 -6.73 5.63
C THR A 43 -4.55 -6.43 5.86
N MET A 44 -3.73 -6.43 4.82
CA MET A 44 -2.31 -6.10 4.93
C MET A 44 -2.08 -4.62 5.27
N LEU A 45 -2.90 -3.70 4.75
CA LEU A 45 -2.88 -2.28 5.12
C LEU A 45 -3.25 -2.08 6.59
N ASN A 46 -4.32 -2.73 7.05
CA ASN A 46 -4.80 -2.66 8.42
C ASN A 46 -3.75 -3.14 9.44
N ARG A 47 -2.92 -4.14 9.08
CA ARG A 47 -1.81 -4.58 9.95
C ARG A 47 -0.73 -3.52 10.18
N ARG A 48 -0.63 -2.51 9.31
CA ARG A 48 0.31 -1.38 9.47
C ARG A 48 -0.22 -0.34 10.46
N LYS A 49 -1.54 -0.32 10.69
CA LYS A 49 -2.12 0.56 11.71
C LYS A 49 -1.57 0.13 13.07
N PRO A 50 -0.99 1.05 13.87
CA PRO A 50 -0.52 0.71 15.21
C PRO A 50 -1.71 0.14 15.98
N GLY A 51 -1.54 -1.06 16.56
CA GLY A 51 -2.63 -1.82 17.15
C GLY A 51 -3.45 -0.99 18.13
N SER A 52 -4.76 -1.27 18.17
CA SER A 52 -5.81 -0.67 19.01
C SER A 52 -5.61 -0.90 20.52
N SER A 53 -4.37 -0.77 20.98
CA SER A 53 -4.00 -0.74 22.38
C SER A 53 -4.50 0.56 23.00
N ASN A 54 -4.87 0.51 24.28
CA ASN A 54 -5.34 1.65 25.08
C ASN A 54 -4.34 2.82 25.16
N ALA A 55 -3.14 2.68 24.59
CA ALA A 55 -2.11 3.72 24.51
C ALA A 55 -2.09 4.48 23.17
N SER A 56 -2.90 4.07 22.18
CA SER A 56 -3.01 4.76 20.88
C SER A 56 -4.04 5.89 20.93
N THR A 57 -3.78 6.98 20.20
CA THR A 57 -4.75 8.09 20.07
C THR A 57 -5.96 7.63 19.27
N LYS A 58 -7.15 8.18 19.55
CA LYS A 58 -8.44 7.86 18.90
C LYS A 58 -8.51 8.11 17.38
N ARG A 59 -7.40 8.44 16.73
CA ARG A 59 -7.38 8.82 15.31
C ARG A 59 -7.52 7.56 14.45
N MET A 60 -8.74 7.34 13.95
CA MET A 60 -9.01 6.34 12.93
C MET A 60 -8.92 7.00 11.56
N GLU A 61 -7.91 6.63 10.79
CA GLU A 61 -7.87 6.97 9.36
C GLU A 61 -8.69 5.89 8.61
N PRO A 62 -9.73 6.30 7.85
CA PRO A 62 -10.67 5.38 7.21
C PRO A 62 -10.09 4.65 6.00
N ASP A 63 -8.91 5.07 5.52
CA ASP A 63 -8.20 4.45 4.38
C ASP A 63 -7.35 3.25 4.83
#